data_AF-A0A3M0XSC3-F1
#
_entry.id   AF-A0A3M0XSC3-F1
#
_cell.length_a   1.000
_cell.length_b   1.000
_cell.length_c   1.000
_cell.angle_alpha   90.00
_cell.angle_beta   90.00
_cell.angle_gamma   90.00
#
_symmetry.space_group_name_H-M   'P 1'
#
loop_
_entity.id
_entity.type
_entity.pdbx_description
1 polymer ?
#
loop_
_entity_poly.entity_id
_entity_poly.type
_entity_poly.pdbx_seq_one_letter_code
_entity_poly.pdbx_strand_id
1 'polypeptide(L)'
;MAKRTTKKTTTRTPKRSTAAAASRRRRSSRDTAAKLVALAQSLAKQAKRKEDPSLAIPTRALSNVSFSSRKGILEMGSAAQTRSF
;
A
#
# COMPACT_ATOMS: atom_id res chain seq x y z
N MET A 1 -21.78 -29.42 -52.54
CA MET A 1 -20.37 -28.95 -52.45
C MET A 1 -20.25 -27.89 -51.37
N ALA A 2 -19.91 -28.27 -50.14
CA ALA A 2 -19.85 -27.38 -48.97
C ALA A 2 -18.49 -26.68 -48.89
N LYS A 3 -18.46 -25.34 -48.87
CA LYS A 3 -17.24 -24.55 -48.66
C LYS A 3 -17.09 -24.19 -47.18
N ARG A 4 -16.08 -24.78 -46.56
CA ARG A 4 -15.57 -24.51 -45.21
C ARG A 4 -14.71 -23.24 -45.28
N THR A 5 -15.02 -22.20 -44.50
CA THR A 5 -14.13 -21.05 -44.28
C THR A 5 -14.11 -20.65 -42.81
N THR A 6 -12.95 -20.17 -42.39
CA THR A 6 -12.35 -20.21 -41.06
C THR A 6 -12.58 -18.94 -40.22
N LYS A 7 -12.59 -19.13 -38.88
CA LYS A 7 -12.50 -18.16 -37.78
C LYS A 7 -11.86 -16.80 -38.12
N LYS A 8 -12.53 -15.71 -37.74
CA LYS A 8 -11.88 -14.42 -37.44
C LYS A 8 -12.30 -13.96 -36.04
N THR A 9 -11.53 -14.36 -35.04
CA THR A 9 -11.64 -13.86 -33.66
C THR A 9 -11.01 -12.47 -33.62
N THR A 10 -11.84 -11.43 -33.50
CA THR A 10 -11.40 -10.05 -33.34
C THR A 10 -10.66 -9.90 -32.01
N THR A 11 -9.33 -9.88 -32.07
CA THR A 11 -8.46 -9.55 -30.95
C THR A 11 -8.67 -8.09 -30.56
N ARG A 12 -9.49 -7.86 -29.53
CA ARG A 12 -9.56 -6.56 -28.83
C ARG A 12 -8.23 -6.32 -28.13
N THR A 13 -7.34 -5.56 -28.77
CA THR A 13 -6.16 -5.00 -28.13
C THR A 13 -6.64 -3.94 -27.13
N PRO A 14 -6.44 -4.09 -25.80
CA PRO A 14 -6.79 -3.04 -24.86
C PRO A 14 -5.81 -1.88 -25.06
N LYS A 15 -6.34 -0.76 -25.56
CA LYS A 15 -5.67 0.54 -25.64
C LYS A 15 -5.18 0.92 -24.24
N ARG A 16 -3.90 0.68 -23.97
CA ARG A 16 -3.19 1.01 -22.72
C ARG A 16 -3.26 2.54 -22.56
N SER A 17 -4.13 2.99 -21.67
CA SER A 17 -4.30 4.41 -21.34
C SER A 17 -3.01 4.94 -20.71
N THR A 18 -2.29 5.76 -21.46
CA THR A 18 -1.05 6.45 -21.04
C THR A 18 -1.30 7.65 -20.11
N ALA A 19 -2.48 7.77 -19.52
CA ALA A 19 -2.86 8.92 -18.70
C ALA A 19 -2.63 8.76 -17.18
N ALA A 20 -2.18 7.59 -16.71
CA ALA A 20 -2.05 7.30 -15.27
C ALA A 20 -0.63 7.51 -14.71
N ALA A 21 0.26 8.20 -15.42
CA ALA A 21 1.56 8.64 -14.90
C ALA A 21 1.44 10.02 -14.21
N ALA A 22 0.32 10.29 -13.53
CA ALA A 22 0.15 11.48 -12.73
C ALA A 22 1.21 11.49 -11.61
N SER A 23 2.09 12.48 -11.67
CA SER A 23 3.13 12.86 -10.71
C SER A 23 3.02 12.15 -9.35
N ARG A 24 3.83 11.10 -9.16
CA ARG A 24 4.04 10.52 -7.82
C ARG A 24 4.86 11.52 -7.03
N ARG A 25 4.18 12.43 -6.31
CA ARG A 25 4.81 13.42 -5.42
C ARG A 25 5.86 12.72 -4.55
N ARG A 26 7.13 13.07 -4.77
CA ARG A 26 8.22 12.54 -3.95
C ARG A 26 7.98 13.00 -2.51
N ARG A 27 7.87 12.04 -1.59
CA ARG A 27 7.81 12.33 -0.16
C ARG A 27 9.11 13.05 0.22
N SER A 28 8.98 14.20 0.86
CA SER A 28 10.11 15.04 1.23
C SER A 28 10.63 14.66 2.62
N SER A 29 11.85 15.10 2.96
CA SER A 29 12.39 15.01 4.32
C SER A 29 11.48 15.71 5.34
N ARG A 30 10.85 16.82 4.95
CA ARG A 30 9.86 17.55 5.76
C ARG A 30 8.66 16.66 6.12
N ASP A 31 8.15 15.86 5.18
CA ASP A 31 7.04 14.93 5.44
C ASP A 31 7.43 13.85 6.46
N THR A 32 8.69 13.39 6.43
CA THR A 32 9.22 12.42 7.40
C THR A 32 9.38 13.05 8.78
N ALA A 33 9.97 14.25 8.86
CA ALA A 33 10.13 14.97 10.11
C ALA A 33 8.79 15.23 10.81
N ALA A 34 7.76 15.65 10.06
CA ALA A 34 6.42 15.85 10.59
C ALA A 34 5.83 14.58 11.22
N LYS A 35 6.04 13.41 10.60
CA LYS A 35 5.58 12.12 11.13
C LYS A 35 6.30 11.71 12.40
N LEU A 36 7.61 11.96 12.47
CA LEU A 36 8.40 11.67 13.68
C LEU A 36 7.96 12.55 14.85
N VAL A 37 7.71 13.84 14.60
CA VAL A 37 7.17 14.75 15.63
C VAL A 37 5.78 14.30 16.09
N ALA A 38 4.90 13.95 15.16
CA ALA A 38 3.56 13.46 15.50
C ALA A 38 3.61 12.17 16.34
N LEU A 39 4.53 11.26 16.01
CA LEU A 39 4.77 10.03 16.77
C LEU A 39 5.28 10.34 18.19
N ALA A 40 6.26 11.24 18.32
CA ALA A 40 6.78 11.63 19.63
C ALA A 40 5.68 12.26 20.51
N GLN A 41 4.81 13.08 19.91
CA GLN A 41 3.67 13.67 20.60
C GLN A 41 2.65 12.62 21.06
N SER A 42 2.39 11.55 20.29
CA SER A 42 1.48 10.49 20.73
C SER A 42 2.05 9.69 21.90
N LEU A 43 3.35 9.36 21.86
CA LEU A 43 4.03 8.67 22.95
C LEU A 43 4.03 9.51 24.23
N ALA A 44 4.35 10.82 24.13
CA ALA A 44 4.30 11.72 25.27
C ALA A 44 2.90 11.83 25.90
N LYS A 45 1.83 11.75 25.10
CA LYS A 45 0.44 11.74 25.60
C LYS A 45 0.11 10.45 26.35
N GLN A 46 0.52 9.29 25.83
CA GLN A 46 0.34 7.99 26.51
C GLN A 46 1.07 7.97 27.86
N ALA A 47 2.35 8.39 27.86
CA ALA A 47 3.15 8.47 29.08
C ALA A 47 2.53 9.40 30.13
N LYS A 48 2.00 10.57 29.73
CA LYS A 48 1.29 11.49 30.64
C LYS A 48 0.03 10.88 31.26
N ARG A 49 -0.62 9.95 30.56
CA ARG A 49 -1.79 9.20 31.05
C ARG A 49 -1.41 8.02 31.94
N LYS A 50 -0.11 7.81 32.20
CA LYS A 50 0.43 6.63 32.88
C LYS A 50 0.07 5.31 32.18
N GLU A 51 -0.15 5.38 30.86
CA GLU A 51 -0.30 4.21 30.00
C GLU A 51 1.09 3.81 29.48
N ASP A 52 1.34 2.49 29.36
CA ASP A 52 2.57 2.01 28.73
C ASP A 52 2.61 2.45 27.25
N PRO A 53 3.59 3.29 26.86
CA PRO A 53 3.68 3.79 25.50
C PRO A 53 3.89 2.64 24.53
N SER A 54 2.99 2.50 23.55
CA SER A 54 2.99 1.36 22.63
C SER A 54 2.55 1.73 21.21
N LEU A 55 3.06 0.97 20.24
CA LEU A 55 2.80 1.14 18.81
C LEU A 55 2.38 -0.17 18.15
N ALA A 56 1.36 -0.11 17.31
CA ALA A 56 0.95 -1.24 16.45
C ALA A 56 1.76 -1.22 15.15
N ILE A 57 2.60 -2.24 14.95
CA ILE A 57 3.43 -2.39 13.75
C ILE A 57 2.88 -3.57 12.93
N PRO A 58 2.45 -3.36 11.66
CA PRO A 58 1.96 -4.45 10.82
C PRO A 58 2.95 -5.60 10.72
N THR A 59 2.47 -6.83 10.91
CA THR A 59 3.32 -8.03 10.87
C THR A 59 3.71 -8.35 9.43
N ARG A 60 5.01 -8.56 9.18
CA ARG A 60 5.54 -8.93 7.87
C ARG A 60 5.63 -10.45 7.70
N ALA A 61 4.47 -11.10 7.71
CA ALA A 61 4.34 -12.54 7.45
C ALA A 61 3.57 -12.77 6.14
N LEU A 62 3.86 -13.86 5.42
CA LEU A 62 3.19 -14.19 4.14
C LEU A 62 1.66 -14.23 4.25
N SER A 63 1.13 -14.58 5.42
CA SER A 63 -0.31 -14.60 5.71
C SER A 63 -0.96 -13.20 5.82
N ASN A 64 -0.17 -12.13 5.95
CA ASN A 64 -0.63 -10.76 6.13
C ASN A 64 -0.18 -9.83 4.98
N VAL A 65 0.08 -10.40 3.80
CA VAL A 65 0.48 -9.64 2.62
C VAL A 65 -0.45 -9.94 1.45
N SER A 66 -0.85 -8.91 0.71
CA SER A 66 -1.57 -9.05 -0.54
C SER A 66 -0.94 -8.19 -1.64
N PHE A 67 -0.90 -8.70 -2.87
CA PHE A 67 -0.38 -7.94 -4.01
C PHE A 67 -1.44 -7.01 -4.60
N SER A 68 -1.14 -5.71 -4.60
CA SER A 68 -2.00 -4.70 -5.20
C SER A 68 -1.58 -4.44 -6.66
N SER A 69 -2.29 -5.07 -7.62
CA SER A 69 -2.01 -4.91 -9.05
C SER A 69 -2.08 -3.46 -9.54
N ARG A 70 -2.93 -2.64 -8.90
CA ARG A 70 -3.06 -1.20 -9.19
C ARG A 70 -1.84 -0.40 -8.78
N LYS A 71 -1.22 -0.73 -7.65
CA LYS A 71 -0.08 0.02 -7.08
C LYS A 71 1.27 -0.63 -7.41
N GLY A 72 1.26 -1.87 -7.88
CA GLY A 72 2.47 -2.65 -8.20
C GLY A 72 3.30 -2.98 -6.97
N ILE A 73 2.70 -3.04 -5.78
CA ILE A 73 3.39 -3.28 -4.51
C ILE A 73 2.61 -4.28 -3.65
N LEU A 74 3.35 -4.93 -2.74
CA LEU A 74 2.79 -5.71 -1.65
C LEU A 74 2.26 -4.78 -0.57
N GLU A 75 0.97 -4.90 -0.25
CA GLU A 75 0.32 -4.18 0.83
C GLU A 75 0.21 -5.10 2.05
N MET A 76 0.49 -4.53 3.23
CA MET A 76 0.30 -5.24 4.49
C MET A 76 -1.19 -5.26 4.84
N GLY A 77 -1.66 -6.35 5.42
CA GLY A 77 -3.01 -6.49 5.96
C GLY A 77 -3.16 -5.87 7.35
N SER A 78 -4.25 -6.23 8.02
CA SER A 78 -4.64 -5.64 9.31
C SER A 78 -3.90 -6.21 10.52
N ALA A 79 -3.23 -7.36 10.38
CA ALA A 79 -2.52 -7.95 11.50
C ALA A 79 -1.32 -7.07 11.88
N ALA A 80 -1.25 -6.70 13.16
CA ALA A 80 -0.20 -5.85 13.71
C ALA A 80 0.26 -6.39 15.06
N GLN A 81 1.55 -6.20 15.34
CA GLN A 81 2.18 -6.52 16.61
C GLN A 81 2.29 -5.24 17.43
N THR A 82 1.86 -5.31 18.69
CA THR A 82 2.06 -4.24 19.66
C THR A 82 3.51 -4.24 20.15
N ARG A 83 4.18 -3.10 20.06
CA ARG A 83 5.52 -2.87 20.58
C ARG A 83 5.47 -1.79 21.66
N SER A 84 5.83 -2.15 22.89
CA SER A 84 6.04 -1.21 24.00
C SER A 84 7.47 -0.65 24.02
N PHE A 85 7.66 0.48 24.71
CA PHE A 85 8.93 1.20 24.86
C PHE A 85 9.28 1.45 26.32
#